data_AF-A0A524G636-F1
#
_entry.id   AF-A0A524G636-F1
#
_cell.length_a   1.000
_cell.length_b   1.000
_cell.length_c   1.000
_cell.angle_alpha   90.00
_cell.angle_beta   90.00
_cell.angle_gamma   90.00
#
_symmetry.space_group_name_H-M   'P 1'
#
loop_
_entity.id
_entity.type
_entity.pdbx_description
1 polymer ?
#
loop_
_entity_poly.entity_id
_entity_poly.type
_entity_poly.pdbx_seq_one_letter_code
_entity_poly.pdbx_strand_id
1 'polypeptide(L)'
;MLNSGECPKCGCKSIAGPHRIFGQHHVRIDLPGVSTATLEALTCAECGYTELYSDRLGLENIKKYGRFLNKSEGESGRICPYCGTTVRPEATYCQECGNTI
;
A
#
# COMPACT_ATOMS: atom_id res chain seq x y z
N MET A 1 4.15 -10.05 11.53
CA MET A 1 4.89 -10.32 12.79
C MET A 1 4.46 -9.43 13.95
N LEU A 2 4.30 -8.11 13.78
CA LEU A 2 3.98 -7.18 14.90
C LEU A 2 2.68 -7.53 15.64
N ASN A 3 1.61 -7.84 14.89
CA ASN A 3 0.31 -8.16 15.49
C ASN A 3 0.13 -9.65 15.76
N SER A 4 0.72 -10.51 14.91
CA SER A 4 0.55 -11.96 14.99
C SER A 4 1.49 -12.64 15.98
N GLY A 5 2.65 -12.04 16.29
CA GLY A 5 3.75 -12.70 17.00
C GLY A 5 4.38 -13.88 16.23
N GLU A 6 3.93 -14.12 14.99
CA GLU A 6 4.33 -15.26 14.15
C GLU A 6 4.87 -14.77 12.80
N CYS A 7 5.88 -15.47 12.29
CA CYS A 7 6.44 -15.25 10.96
C CYS A 7 5.43 -15.73 9.90
N PRO A 8 4.99 -14.88 8.96
CA PRO A 8 4.02 -15.29 7.94
C PRO A 8 4.60 -16.26 6.90
N LYS A 9 5.93 -16.38 6.83
CA LYS A 9 6.61 -17.26 5.88
C LYS A 9 6.75 -18.69 6.40
N CYS A 10 7.10 -18.87 7.67
CA CYS A 10 7.39 -20.20 8.23
C CYS A 10 6.61 -20.55 9.51
N GLY A 11 5.77 -19.64 10.03
CA GLY A 11 4.98 -19.86 11.25
C GLY A 11 5.76 -19.78 12.56
N CYS A 12 7.07 -19.53 12.53
CA CYS A 12 7.88 -19.45 13.76
C CYS A 12 7.50 -18.23 14.62
N LYS A 13 7.52 -18.42 15.95
CA LYS A 13 7.28 -17.40 16.98
C LYS A 13 8.54 -16.67 17.47
N SER A 14 9.71 -17.15 17.06
CA SER A 14 10.99 -16.54 17.39
C SER A 14 11.24 -15.35 16.46
N ILE A 15 10.83 -14.17 16.93
CA ILE A 15 10.92 -12.90 16.19
C ILE A 15 11.91 -11.98 16.89
N ALA A 16 12.90 -11.48 16.15
CA ALA A 16 13.89 -10.51 16.58
C ALA A 16 13.46 -9.08 16.18
N GLY A 17 13.60 -8.13 17.10
CA GLY A 17 13.30 -6.70 16.91
C GLY A 17 12.46 -6.10 18.05
N PRO A 18 11.97 -4.86 17.91
CA PRO A 18 12.15 -3.97 16.76
C PRO A 18 13.59 -3.48 16.64
N HIS A 19 14.13 -3.57 15.43
CA HIS A 19 15.43 -2.98 15.09
C HIS A 19 15.22 -1.68 14.33
N ARG A 20 15.93 -0.63 14.73
CA ARG A 20 15.99 0.60 13.94
C ARG A 20 16.95 0.40 12.78
N ILE A 21 16.54 0.79 11.59
CA ILE A 21 17.43 0.80 10.43
C ILE A 21 18.14 2.14 10.37
N PHE A 22 19.45 2.10 10.57
CA PHE A 22 20.32 3.28 10.48
C PHE A 22 20.89 3.38 9.07
N GLY A 23 20.69 4.52 8.41
CA GLY A 23 21.55 4.97 7.33
C GLY A 23 22.58 5.96 7.88
N GLN A 24 23.48 6.47 7.05
CA GLN A 24 24.29 7.64 7.42
C GLN A 24 23.39 8.85 7.82
N HIS A 25 22.11 8.82 7.42
CA HIS A 25 21.00 9.61 7.93
C HIS A 25 19.75 8.72 8.16
N HIS A 26 18.52 9.25 8.04
CA HIS A 26 17.32 8.41 7.99
C HIS A 26 17.33 7.51 6.74
N VAL A 27 16.93 6.24 6.87
CA VAL A 27 16.55 5.42 5.70
C VAL A 27 15.27 6.02 5.12
N ARG A 28 15.44 6.83 4.08
CA ARG A 28 14.32 7.53 3.44
C ARG A 28 13.56 6.57 2.54
N ILE A 29 12.28 6.41 2.81
CA ILE A 29 11.34 5.91 1.82
C ILE A 29 11.16 7.03 0.80
N ASP A 30 11.28 6.72 -0.49
CA ASP A 30 11.06 7.70 -1.55
C ASP A 30 9.58 8.10 -1.57
N LEU A 31 9.28 9.21 -0.91
CA LEU A 31 7.98 9.89 -0.94
C LEU A 31 8.18 11.23 -1.65
N PRO A 32 7.38 11.56 -2.68
CA PRO A 32 7.45 12.85 -3.36
C PRO A 32 7.38 14.03 -2.38
N GLY A 33 8.52 14.71 -2.18
CA GLY A 33 8.62 15.95 -1.40
C GLY A 33 8.64 15.80 0.13
N VAL A 34 8.75 14.59 0.70
CA VAL A 34 8.73 14.39 2.16
C VAL A 34 9.78 13.39 2.63
N SER A 35 10.50 13.72 3.70
CA SER A 35 11.68 12.97 4.16
C SER A 35 11.61 12.54 5.62
N THR A 36 10.55 11.84 6.07
CA THR A 36 10.38 11.59 7.53
C THR A 36 9.74 10.26 7.96
N ALA A 37 9.65 9.22 7.13
CA ALA A 37 9.27 7.91 7.67
C ALA A 37 10.46 7.23 8.35
N THR A 38 10.40 7.05 9.68
CA THR A 38 11.32 6.14 10.37
C THR A 38 10.81 4.71 10.18
N LEU A 39 11.73 3.79 9.87
CA LEU A 39 11.41 2.38 9.71
C LEU A 39 11.90 1.56 10.90
N GLU A 40 11.02 0.69 11.38
CA GLU A 40 11.35 -0.39 12.30
C GLU A 40 11.27 -1.73 11.57
N ALA A 41 12.20 -2.63 11.89
CA ALA A 41 12.25 -3.95 11.31
C ALA A 41 11.98 -5.02 12.37
N LEU A 42 11.17 -6.01 12.01
CA LEU A 42 11.06 -7.29 12.70
C LEU A 42 11.58 -8.38 11.78
N THR A 43 12.41 -9.29 12.31
CA THR A 43 13.02 -10.38 11.53
C THR A 43 12.78 -11.72 12.20
N CYS A 44 12.31 -12.71 11.46
CA CYS A 44 12.20 -14.08 11.93
C CYS A 44 13.60 -14.66 12.17
N ALA A 45 13.86 -15.17 13.38
CA ALA A 45 15.16 -15.73 13.74
C ALA A 45 15.49 -17.04 13.02
N GLU A 46 14.46 -17.77 12.54
CA GLU A 46 14.66 -19.06 11.86
C GLU A 46 14.87 -18.90 10.35
N CYS A 47 13.97 -18.19 9.68
CA CYS A 47 13.98 -18.14 8.21
C CYS A 47 14.46 -16.80 7.63
N GLY A 48 14.81 -15.83 8.49
CA GLY A 48 15.32 -14.52 8.08
C GLY A 48 14.30 -13.61 7.40
N TYR A 49 13.02 -13.99 7.33
CA TYR A 49 11.98 -13.12 6.77
C TYR A 49 11.86 -11.84 7.61
N THR A 50 11.99 -10.68 6.96
CA THR A 50 11.97 -9.37 7.60
C THR A 50 10.78 -8.54 7.10
N GLU A 51 10.04 -7.95 8.04
CA GLU A 51 9.00 -6.95 7.75
C GLU A 51 9.46 -5.57 8.20
N LEU A 52 9.11 -4.56 7.40
CA LEU A 52 9.38 -3.16 7.70
C LEU A 52 8.07 -2.45 8.05
N TYR A 53 8.11 -1.67 9.11
CA TYR A 53 6.98 -0.91 9.63
C TYR A 53 7.34 0.57 9.63
N SER A 54 6.43 1.39 9.12
CA SER A 54 6.54 2.85 9.27
C SER A 54 6.00 3.28 10.62
N ASP A 55 6.65 4.26 11.23
CA ASP A 55 6.08 4.98 12.37
C ASP A 55 4.79 5.74 11.98
N ARG A 56 4.11 6.33 12.97
CA ARG A 56 2.84 7.03 12.76
C ARG A 56 2.98 8.17 11.73
N LEU A 57 4.03 8.98 11.83
CA LEU A 57 4.26 10.11 10.92
C LEU A 57 4.57 9.62 9.50
N GLY A 58 5.39 8.59 9.35
CA GLY A 58 5.68 7.94 8.08
C GLY A 58 4.42 7.38 7.43
N LEU A 59 3.55 6.72 8.20
CA LEU A 59 2.26 6.23 7.71
C LEU A 59 1.35 7.38 7.24
N GLU A 60 1.27 8.49 7.98
CA GLU A 60 0.52 9.68 7.58
C GLU A 60 1.07 10.26 6.26
N ASN A 61 2.39 10.33 6.10
CA ASN A 61 3.03 10.79 4.87
C ASN A 61 2.79 9.86 3.69
N ILE A 62 2.86 8.54 3.88
CA ILE A 62 2.54 7.55 2.84
C ILE A 62 1.09 7.70 2.41
N LYS A 63 0.15 7.86 3.35
CA LYS A 63 -1.28 8.07 3.03
C LYS A 63 -1.51 9.35 2.23
N LYS A 64 -0.79 10.43 2.54
CA LYS A 64 -0.99 11.75 1.94
C LYS A 64 -0.26 11.93 0.61
N TYR A 65 0.96 11.43 0.50
CA TYR A 65 1.89 11.72 -0.62
C TYR A 65 2.39 10.47 -1.34
N GLY A 66 2.05 9.28 -0.86
CA GLY A 66 2.49 8.02 -1.45
C GLY A 66 2.00 7.84 -2.89
N ARG A 67 2.80 7.16 -3.71
CA ARG A 67 2.40 6.66 -5.02
C ARG A 67 1.74 5.30 -4.84
N PHE A 68 0.46 5.19 -5.17
CA PHE A 68 -0.30 3.95 -5.04
C PHE A 68 -0.40 3.26 -6.41
N LEU A 69 0.20 2.08 -6.55
CA LEU A 69 0.25 1.35 -7.83
C LEU A 69 -1.12 0.88 -8.35
N ASN A 70 -2.13 0.78 -7.47
CA ASN A 70 -3.48 0.29 -7.80
C ASN A 70 -4.59 1.29 -7.48
N LYS A 71 -4.27 2.55 -7.19
CA LYS A 71 -5.32 3.56 -7.02
C LYS A 71 -5.75 3.96 -8.42
N SER A 72 -6.82 3.33 -8.92
CA SER A 72 -7.63 3.89 -9.99
C SER A 72 -7.98 5.32 -9.57
N GLU A 73 -7.29 6.30 -10.13
CA GLU A 73 -7.59 7.71 -9.92
C GLU A 73 -9.04 7.93 -10.36
N GLY A 74 -9.94 8.07 -9.39
CA GLY A 74 -11.29 8.60 -9.58
C GLY A 74 -11.96 8.28 -10.90
N GLU A 75 -12.10 7.00 -11.29
CA GLU A 75 -13.16 6.65 -12.23
C GLU A 75 -14.48 6.76 -11.46
N SER A 76 -14.99 7.99 -11.40
CA SER A 76 -16.39 8.29 -11.15
C SER A 76 -17.22 7.76 -12.32
N GLY A 77 -17.09 6.48 -12.63
CA GLY A 77 -17.77 5.88 -13.76
C GLY A 77 -19.27 5.98 -13.52
N ARG A 78 -20.00 6.48 -14.51
CA ARG A 78 -21.46 6.47 -14.45
C ARG A 78 -21.94 5.04 -14.67
N ILE A 79 -23.14 4.71 -14.19
CA ILE A 79 -23.72 3.40 -14.40
C ILE A 79 -24.53 3.44 -15.69
N CYS A 80 -24.30 2.49 -16.60
CA CYS A 80 -25.10 2.33 -17.81
C CYS A 80 -26.56 2.05 -17.42
N PRO A 81 -27.54 2.86 -17.85
CA PRO A 81 -28.94 2.67 -17.46
C PRO A 81 -29.59 1.42 -18.10
N TYR A 82 -28.96 0.83 -19.12
CA TYR A 82 -29.49 -0.32 -19.84
C TYR A 82 -29.02 -1.67 -19.29
N CYS A 83 -27.76 -1.77 -18.82
CA CYS A 83 -27.18 -3.03 -18.36
C CYS A 83 -26.57 -2.98 -16.95
N GLY A 84 -26.42 -1.79 -16.36
CA GLY A 84 -25.85 -1.63 -15.02
C GLY A 84 -24.32 -1.64 -14.94
N THR A 85 -23.60 -1.78 -16.07
CA THR A 85 -22.13 -1.72 -16.07
C THR A 85 -21.62 -0.30 -15.79
N THR A 86 -20.56 -0.19 -14.98
CA THR A 86 -19.82 1.06 -14.79
C THR A 86 -19.08 1.44 -16.09
N VAL A 87 -19.38 2.61 -16.63
CA VAL A 87 -18.75 3.16 -17.84
C VAL A 87 -18.00 4.44 -17.50
N ARG A 88 -16.99 4.79 -18.31
CA ARG A 88 -16.27 6.05 -18.15
C ARG A 88 -17.24 7.24 -18.23
N PRO A 89 -17.01 8.32 -17.48
CA PRO A 89 -17.90 9.50 -17.49
C PRO A 89 -18.15 10.05 -18.90
N GLU A 90 -17.13 10.03 -19.76
CA GLU A 90 -17.13 10.57 -21.12
C GLU A 90 -17.52 9.54 -22.20
N ALA A 91 -17.86 8.30 -21.83
CA ALA A 91 -18.23 7.28 -22.79
C ALA A 91 -19.56 7.62 -23.46
N THR A 92 -19.61 7.72 -24.79
CA THR A 92 -20.86 7.98 -25.54
C THR A 92 -21.66 6.71 -25.86
N TYR A 93 -21.08 5.54 -25.65
CA TYR A 93 -21.74 4.24 -25.79
C TYR A 93 -21.17 3.25 -24.78
N CYS A 94 -22.00 2.28 -24.38
CA CYS A 94 -21.62 1.23 -23.46
C CYS A 94 -20.85 0.13 -24.21
N GLN A 95 -19.63 -0.19 -23.77
CA GLN A 95 -18.83 -1.24 -24.40
C GLN A 95 -19.36 -2.66 -24.13
N GLU A 96 -20.18 -2.84 -23.10
CA GLU A 96 -20.77 -4.15 -22.78
C GLU A 96 -22.05 -4.44 -23.57
N CYS A 97 -22.98 -3.47 -23.66
CA CYS A 97 -24.28 -3.68 -24.27
C CYS A 97 -24.50 -2.97 -25.61
N GLY A 98 -23.56 -2.12 -26.03
CA GLY A 98 -23.60 -1.41 -27.32
C GLY A 98 -24.57 -0.23 -27.39
N ASN A 99 -25.37 0.03 -26.34
CA ASN A 99 -26.29 1.17 -26.31
C ASN A 99 -25.56 2.51 -26.13
N THR A 100 -26.06 3.55 -26.79
CA THR A 100 -25.64 4.94 -26.59
C THR A 100 -26.06 5.43 -25.21
N ILE A 101 -25.16 6.12 -24.50
CA ILE A 101 -25.34 6.58 -23.10
C ILE A 101 -24.95 8.04 -22.91
#